data_AF-A0A2G1BPB3-F1
#
_entry.id   AF-A0A2G1BPB3-F1
#
_cell.length_a   1.000
_cell.length_b   1.000
_cell.length_c   1.000
_cell.angle_alpha   90.00
_cell.angle_beta   90.00
_cell.angle_gamma   90.00
#
_symmetry.space_group_name_H-M   'P 1'
#
loop_
_entity.id
_entity.type
_entity.pdbx_description
1 polymer ?
#
loop_
_entity_poly.entity_id
_entity_poly.type
_entity_poly.pdbx_seq_one_letter_code
_entity_poly.pdbx_strand_id
1 'polypeptide(L)'
;MDKYDPAKKVWLVVDEWGTWYDPAPGSNPGFLVQQNSVRDAVVAGLNLNIFAHHADRVKMAAIAQMVNVRPAMLLTDGPRMVKTPTYWVFDLYKPWQDATVLPIDVQSPWYHKDDVAIPAISASAVRDTAG
;
A
#
# COMPACT_ATOMS: atom_id res chain seq x y z
N MET A 1 -11.24 -1.19 -18.11
CA MET A 1 -12.05 0.02 -18.43
C MET A 1 -11.84 0.49 -19.88
N ASP A 2 -10.72 0.14 -20.51
CA ASP A 2 -10.31 0.71 -21.81
C ASP A 2 -11.23 0.41 -22.99
N LYS A 3 -12.00 -0.70 -22.93
CA LYS A 3 -13.04 -1.00 -23.94
C LYS A 3 -14.10 0.11 -24.05
N TYR A 4 -14.45 0.73 -22.92
CA TYR A 4 -15.57 1.70 -22.84
C TYR A 4 -15.11 3.13 -22.55
N ASP A 5 -13.90 3.31 -22.03
CA ASP A 5 -13.28 4.62 -21.82
C ASP A 5 -11.80 4.57 -22.24
N PRO A 6 -11.50 4.48 -23.55
CA PRO A 6 -10.13 4.35 -24.07
C PRO A 6 -9.28 5.60 -23.80
N ALA A 7 -9.92 6.76 -23.65
CA ALA A 7 -9.27 8.04 -23.35
C ALA A 7 -8.93 8.23 -21.85
N LYS A 8 -9.26 7.24 -21.01
CA LYS A 8 -8.98 7.23 -19.56
C LYS A 8 -9.56 8.42 -18.78
N LYS A 9 -10.75 8.88 -19.17
CA LYS A 9 -11.44 10.01 -18.52
C LYS A 9 -11.95 9.65 -17.12
N VAL A 10 -12.39 8.41 -16.93
CA VAL A 10 -12.89 7.91 -15.64
C VAL A 10 -11.72 7.31 -14.86
N TRP A 11 -11.51 7.81 -13.66
CA TRP A 11 -10.47 7.31 -12.77
C TRP A 11 -10.85 5.93 -12.25
N LEU A 12 -9.85 5.04 -12.15
CA LEU A 12 -9.96 3.91 -11.25
C LEU A 12 -9.55 4.39 -9.86
N VAL A 13 -10.43 4.14 -8.88
CA VAL A 13 -10.24 4.51 -7.49
C VAL A 13 -10.20 3.22 -6.67
N VAL A 14 -9.10 2.99 -5.95
CA VAL A 14 -8.92 1.84 -5.05
C VAL A 14 -9.10 2.34 -3.61
N ASP A 15 -10.33 2.70 -3.25
CA ASP A 15 -10.66 3.38 -1.99
C ASP A 15 -10.71 2.47 -0.76
N GLU A 16 -10.58 1.16 -0.94
CA GLU A 16 -10.30 0.23 0.15
C GLU A 16 -9.27 -0.83 -0.28
N TRP A 17 -8.15 -0.88 0.43
CA TRP A 17 -7.14 -1.93 0.29
C TRP A 17 -6.36 -2.10 1.60
N GLY A 18 -5.59 -3.18 1.71
CA GLY A 18 -4.77 -3.48 2.87
C GLY A 18 -5.04 -4.88 3.44
N THR A 19 -4.35 -5.22 4.52
CA THR A 19 -4.46 -6.52 5.18
C THR A 19 -5.71 -6.61 6.06
N TRP A 20 -6.28 -7.80 6.20
CA TRP A 20 -7.34 -8.09 7.16
C TRP A 20 -6.96 -9.37 7.91
N TYR A 21 -6.78 -9.26 9.22
CA TYR A 21 -6.51 -10.40 10.08
C TYR A 21 -7.60 -10.61 11.12
N ASP A 22 -7.46 -11.70 11.88
CA ASP A 22 -8.23 -11.91 13.10
C ASP A 22 -8.05 -10.72 14.08
N PRO A 23 -9.09 -10.41 14.88
CA PRO A 23 -9.00 -9.35 15.87
C PRO A 23 -7.94 -9.66 16.92
N ALA A 24 -7.30 -8.62 17.45
CA ALA A 24 -6.35 -8.74 18.55
C ALA A 24 -7.00 -9.50 19.73
N PRO A 25 -6.30 -10.46 20.36
CA PRO A 25 -6.86 -11.24 21.45
C PRO A 25 -7.46 -10.37 22.55
N GLY A 26 -8.71 -10.65 22.92
CA GLY A 26 -9.44 -9.89 23.95
C GLY A 26 -10.07 -8.57 23.48
N SER A 27 -9.87 -8.16 22.22
CA SER A 27 -10.57 -7.01 21.64
C SER A 27 -11.98 -7.39 21.16
N ASN A 28 -12.86 -6.39 21.02
CA ASN A 28 -14.17 -6.59 20.37
C ASN A 28 -13.96 -6.84 18.87
N PRO A 29 -14.42 -7.99 18.30
CA PRO A 29 -14.25 -8.28 16.89
C PRO A 29 -14.80 -7.21 15.93
N GLY A 30 -15.87 -6.51 16.33
CA GLY A 30 -16.47 -5.43 15.53
C GLY A 30 -15.62 -4.16 15.46
N PHE A 31 -14.58 -4.02 16.30
CA PHE A 31 -13.65 -2.88 16.26
C PHE A 31 -12.47 -3.12 15.32
N LEU A 32 -12.29 -4.34 14.80
CA LEU A 32 -11.30 -4.65 13.76
C LEU A 32 -9.87 -4.21 14.13
N VAL A 33 -9.54 -4.29 15.42
CA VAL A 33 -8.22 -3.98 15.95
C VAL A 33 -7.30 -5.13 15.59
N GLN A 34 -6.19 -4.82 14.93
CA GLN A 34 -5.13 -5.77 14.62
C GLN A 34 -3.77 -5.10 14.83
N GLN A 35 -2.73 -5.91 15.03
CA GLN A 35 -1.36 -5.38 15.07
C GLN A 35 -0.84 -5.08 13.65
N ASN A 36 0.25 -4.31 13.56
CA ASN A 36 0.92 -3.97 12.31
C ASN A 36 2.42 -4.34 12.39
N SER A 37 2.92 -4.96 11.33
CA SER A 37 4.24 -5.61 11.30
C SER A 37 5.03 -5.28 10.03
N VAL A 38 6.26 -5.78 9.91
CA VAL A 38 7.05 -5.66 8.67
C VAL A 38 6.31 -6.31 7.48
N ARG A 39 5.47 -7.33 7.70
CA ARG A 39 4.64 -7.90 6.64
C ARG A 39 3.68 -6.86 6.06
N ASP A 40 3.06 -6.04 6.91
CA ASP A 40 2.13 -4.98 6.49
C ASP A 40 2.86 -3.83 5.79
N ALA A 41 4.10 -3.55 6.18
CA ALA A 41 4.97 -2.63 5.43
C ALA A 41 5.28 -3.16 4.02
N VAL A 42 5.59 -4.44 3.86
CA VAL A 42 5.82 -5.05 2.54
C VAL A 42 4.55 -4.99 1.69
N VAL A 43 3.38 -5.30 2.25
CA VAL A 43 2.10 -5.17 1.52
C VAL A 43 1.87 -3.73 1.08
N ALA A 44 2.12 -2.73 1.93
CA ALA A 44 1.98 -1.32 1.57
C ALA A 44 2.93 -0.93 0.42
N GLY A 45 4.22 -1.26 0.51
CA GLY A 45 5.21 -0.94 -0.52
C GLY A 45 4.87 -1.59 -1.87
N LEU A 46 4.47 -2.87 -1.86
CA LEU A 46 4.05 -3.58 -3.07
C LEU A 46 2.86 -2.89 -3.75
N ASN A 47 1.84 -2.51 -2.99
CA ASN A 47 0.66 -1.85 -3.56
C ASN A 47 1.01 -0.45 -4.11
N LEU A 48 1.82 0.33 -3.40
CA LEU A 48 2.26 1.64 -3.91
C LEU A 48 3.07 1.51 -5.20
N ASN A 49 3.91 0.49 -5.34
CA ASN A 49 4.59 0.18 -6.61
C ASN A 49 3.60 -0.18 -7.73
N ILE A 50 2.61 -1.01 -7.44
CA ILE A 50 1.56 -1.39 -8.40
C ILE A 50 0.77 -0.15 -8.84
N PHE A 51 0.39 0.72 -7.92
CA PHE A 51 -0.35 1.95 -8.24
C PHE A 51 0.49 2.89 -9.10
N ALA A 52 1.79 3.02 -8.82
CA ALA A 52 2.71 3.78 -9.67
C ALA A 52 2.75 3.21 -11.11
N HIS A 53 2.86 1.89 -11.27
CA HIS A 53 2.84 1.26 -12.60
C HIS A 53 1.52 1.43 -13.37
N HIS A 54 0.42 1.67 -12.66
CA HIS A 54 -0.91 1.91 -13.24
C HIS A 54 -1.39 3.35 -13.10
N ALA A 55 -0.47 4.31 -12.87
CA ALA A 55 -0.80 5.71 -12.63
C ALA A 55 -1.48 6.39 -13.84
N ASP A 56 -1.47 5.79 -15.02
CA ASP A 56 -2.22 6.23 -16.19
C ASP A 56 -3.75 6.11 -15.99
N ARG A 57 -4.19 5.19 -15.11
CA ARG A 57 -5.60 4.91 -14.84
C ARG A 57 -5.98 5.00 -13.35
N VAL A 58 -5.15 4.50 -12.46
CA VAL A 58 -5.35 4.57 -11.00
C VAL A 58 -4.94 5.96 -10.54
N LYS A 59 -5.92 6.76 -10.09
CA LYS A 59 -5.70 8.17 -9.71
C LYS A 59 -5.93 8.44 -8.23
N MET A 60 -6.53 7.50 -7.51
CA MET A 60 -6.73 7.59 -6.07
C MET A 60 -6.70 6.19 -5.46
N ALA A 61 -6.14 6.10 -4.26
CA ALA A 61 -6.24 4.92 -3.42
C ALA A 61 -6.38 5.35 -1.95
N ALA A 62 -7.12 4.58 -1.16
CA ALA A 62 -7.23 4.80 0.28
C ALA A 62 -7.12 3.46 1.02
N ILE A 63 -6.13 3.37 1.91
CA ILE A 63 -5.87 2.15 2.68
C ILE A 63 -6.84 2.09 3.86
N ALA A 64 -7.41 0.90 4.10
CA ALA A 64 -8.35 0.66 5.17
C ALA A 64 -7.58 0.24 6.43
N GLN A 65 -7.59 0.97 7.55
CA GLN A 65 -8.08 2.33 7.75
C GLN A 65 -6.98 3.17 8.42
N MET A 66 -7.27 4.40 8.83
CA MET A 66 -6.23 5.36 9.22
C MET A 66 -5.66 5.13 10.63
N VAL A 67 -6.51 4.88 11.65
CA VAL A 67 -6.11 4.80 13.07
C VAL A 67 -6.84 3.65 13.76
N ASN A 68 -6.12 2.82 14.55
CA ASN A 68 -6.61 1.67 15.34
C ASN A 68 -7.30 0.52 14.60
N VAL A 69 -7.70 0.71 13.35
CA VAL A 69 -8.53 -0.22 12.59
C VAL A 69 -7.75 -0.72 11.38
N ARG A 70 -7.70 -2.05 11.20
CA ARG A 70 -7.08 -2.71 10.01
C ARG A 70 -5.58 -2.32 9.88
N PRO A 71 -4.86 -2.29 8.72
CA PRO A 71 -3.49 -1.78 8.69
C PRO A 71 -3.44 -0.26 8.89
N ALA A 72 -3.58 0.13 10.15
CA ALA A 72 -3.55 1.51 10.59
C ALA A 72 -2.18 2.16 10.38
N MET A 73 -2.18 3.47 10.14
CA MET A 73 -0.99 4.30 10.24
C MET A 73 -0.56 4.45 11.69
N LEU A 74 -1.54 4.60 12.58
CA LEU A 74 -1.31 4.90 13.98
C LEU A 74 -2.12 3.95 14.85
N LEU A 75 -1.51 3.52 15.96
CA LEU A 75 -2.21 2.85 17.05
C LEU A 75 -2.16 3.75 18.28
N THR A 76 -3.29 3.92 18.95
CA THR A 76 -3.44 4.79 20.12
C THR A 76 -4.06 4.03 21.28
N ASP A 77 -3.61 4.33 22.50
CA ASP A 77 -4.23 3.86 23.73
C ASP A 77 -4.18 4.96 24.80
N GLY A 78 -5.33 5.58 25.06
CA GLY A 78 -5.43 6.82 25.83
C GLY A 78 -4.52 7.91 25.24
N PRO A 79 -3.61 8.51 26.02
CA PRO A 79 -2.68 9.54 25.52
C PRO A 79 -1.47 8.97 24.75
N ARG A 80 -1.31 7.63 24.69
CA ARG A 80 -0.18 6.99 24.01
C ARG A 80 -0.47 6.81 22.53
N MET A 81 0.55 6.99 21.69
CA MET A 81 0.48 6.76 20.26
C MET A 81 1.77 6.13 19.76
N VAL A 82 1.66 5.22 18.79
CA VAL A 82 2.79 4.65 18.08
C VAL A 82 2.54 4.69 16.56
N LYS A 83 3.61 4.96 15.81
CA LYS A 83 3.64 4.88 14.34
C LYS A 83 3.89 3.44 13.93
N THR A 84 3.05 2.91 13.06
CA THR A 84 3.18 1.54 12.58
C THR A 84 4.26 1.41 11.49
N PRO A 85 4.75 0.20 11.20
CA PRO A 85 5.54 -0.04 9.99
C PRO A 85 4.87 0.48 8.71
N THR A 86 3.55 0.33 8.55
CA THR A 86 2.81 0.92 7.42
C THR A 86 2.92 2.44 7.35
N TYR A 87 2.85 3.17 8.47
CA TYR A 87 3.07 4.62 8.48
C TYR A 87 4.43 4.98 7.87
N TRP A 88 5.48 4.25 8.23
CA TRP A 88 6.82 4.55 7.76
C TRP A 88 6.98 4.29 6.26
N VAL A 89 6.23 3.34 5.68
CA VAL A 89 6.20 3.17 4.23
C VAL A 89 5.54 4.38 3.56
N PHE A 90 4.41 4.86 4.07
CA PHE A 90 3.77 6.07 3.55
C PHE A 90 4.68 7.30 3.68
N ASP A 91 5.46 7.38 4.76
CA ASP A 91 6.46 8.43 4.96
C ASP A 91 7.59 8.37 3.92
N LEU A 92 8.12 7.17 3.64
CA LEU A 92 9.15 6.93 2.63
C LEU A 92 8.67 7.21 1.20
N TYR A 93 7.39 6.98 0.91
CA TYR A 93 6.80 7.18 -0.42
C TYR A 93 6.28 8.61 -0.64
N LYS A 94 6.50 9.56 0.27
CA LYS A 94 6.14 10.97 0.05
C LYS A 94 6.65 11.55 -1.28
N PRO A 95 7.89 11.26 -1.75
CA PRO A 95 8.35 11.78 -3.04
C PRO A 95 7.59 11.24 -4.26
N TRP A 96 6.70 10.24 -4.09
CA TRP A 96 5.85 9.70 -5.17
C TRP A 96 4.57 10.51 -5.36
N GLN A 97 4.24 11.41 -4.41
CA GLN A 97 3.07 12.26 -4.53
C GLN A 97 3.27 13.28 -5.64
N ASP A 98 2.34 13.33 -6.60
CA ASP A 98 2.37 14.17 -7.81
C ASP A 98 3.61 14.00 -8.71
N ALA A 99 4.36 12.92 -8.49
CA ALA A 99 5.58 12.62 -9.24
C ALA A 99 5.28 12.06 -10.64
N THR A 100 6.29 12.12 -11.52
CA THR A 100 6.22 11.50 -12.83
C THR A 100 6.81 10.09 -12.77
N VAL A 101 5.99 9.07 -13.02
CA VAL A 101 6.45 7.67 -13.07
C VAL A 101 7.46 7.47 -14.19
N LEU A 102 8.57 6.82 -13.86
CA LEU A 102 9.61 6.42 -14.81
C LEU A 102 9.43 4.92 -15.12
N PRO A 103 9.33 4.53 -16.41
CA PRO A 103 9.25 3.12 -16.77
C PRO A 103 10.57 2.44 -16.44
N ILE A 104 10.51 1.40 -15.61
CA ILE A 104 11.65 0.56 -15.27
C ILE A 104 11.30 -0.90 -15.55
N ASP A 105 12.31 -1.67 -15.94
CA ASP A 105 12.24 -3.12 -16.00
C ASP A 105 13.14 -3.69 -14.91
N VAL A 106 12.60 -4.60 -14.10
CA VAL A 106 13.28 -5.15 -12.94
C VAL A 106 13.42 -6.65 -13.14
N GLN A 107 14.66 -7.08 -13.39
CA GLN A 107 15.00 -8.49 -13.40
C GLN A 107 15.06 -9.01 -11.97
N SER A 108 13.92 -9.47 -11.47
CA SER A 108 13.82 -10.07 -10.13
C SER A 108 14.03 -11.58 -10.20
N PRO A 109 14.85 -12.18 -9.32
CA PRO A 109 14.79 -13.62 -9.10
C PRO A 109 13.44 -14.01 -8.47
N TRP A 110 13.10 -15.29 -8.51
CA TRP A 110 11.94 -15.85 -7.81
C TRP A 110 12.28 -16.17 -6.36
N TYR A 111 11.43 -15.74 -5.44
CA TYR A 111 11.40 -16.20 -4.05
C TYR A 111 10.41 -17.36 -3.94
N HIS A 112 10.87 -18.49 -3.38
CA HIS A 112 10.06 -19.67 -3.16
C HIS A 112 9.94 -19.95 -1.66
N LYS A 113 8.72 -20.28 -1.24
CA LYS A 113 8.44 -20.84 0.08
C LYS A 113 7.29 -21.83 -0.03
N ASP A 114 7.55 -23.08 0.31
CA ASP A 114 6.59 -24.18 0.12
C ASP A 114 6.08 -24.18 -1.34
N ASP A 115 4.77 -24.21 -1.56
CA ASP A 115 4.15 -24.18 -2.89
C ASP A 115 3.98 -22.76 -3.47
N VAL A 116 4.46 -21.72 -2.79
CA VAL A 116 4.30 -20.32 -3.19
C VAL A 116 5.58 -19.78 -3.83
N ALA A 117 5.43 -19.16 -5.00
CA ALA A 117 6.49 -18.44 -5.70
C ALA A 117 6.04 -17.00 -6.02
N ILE A 118 6.89 -16.02 -5.72
CA ILE A 118 6.67 -14.60 -6.03
C ILE A 118 7.97 -13.96 -6.53
N PRO A 119 7.93 -12.83 -7.25
CA PRO A 119 9.13 -12.03 -7.48
C PRO A 119 9.77 -11.63 -6.14
N ALA A 120 11.05 -11.89 -5.96
CA ALA A 120 11.78 -11.55 -4.75
C ALA A 120 11.92 -10.03 -4.54
N ILE A 121 11.89 -9.27 -5.63
CA ILE A 121 12.08 -7.81 -5.65
C ILE A 121 10.90 -7.18 -6.41
N SER A 122 10.33 -6.14 -5.82
CA SER A 122 9.39 -5.24 -6.46
C SER A 122 9.94 -3.82 -6.33
N ALA A 123 9.88 -3.05 -7.41
CA ALA A 123 10.27 -1.66 -7.41
C ALA A 123 9.33 -0.84 -8.29
N SER A 124 9.29 0.46 -8.01
CA SER A 124 8.82 1.50 -8.91
C SER A 124 9.83 2.66 -8.86
N ALA A 125 9.83 3.51 -9.87
CA ALA A 125 10.67 4.69 -9.91
C ALA A 125 9.85 5.91 -10.36
N VAL A 126 10.18 7.06 -9.79
CA VAL A 126 9.58 8.34 -10.16
C VAL A 126 10.65 9.40 -10.27
N ARG A 127 10.37 10.43 -11.06
CA ARG A 127 10.97 11.75 -10.93
C ARG A 127 10.03 12.59 -10.07
N ASP A 128 10.51 13.07 -8.94
CA ASP A 128 9.68 13.89 -8.04
C ASP A 128 9.43 15.28 -8.62
N THR A 129 8.69 16.10 -7.89
CA THR A 129 8.34 17.46 -8.32
C THR A 129 9.51 18.45 -8.24
N ALA A 130 10.63 18.08 -7.60
CA ALA A 130 11.81 18.93 -7.44
C ALA A 130 12.82 18.76 -8.58
N GLY A 131 12.79 17.65 -9.31
CA GLY A 131 13.54 17.45 -10.56
C GLY A 131 14.60 16.36 -10.46
#